data_AF-A0AAU6WLE0-F1
#
_entry.id   AF-A0AAU6WLE0-F1
#
_cell.length_a   1.000
_cell.length_b   1.000
_cell.length_c   1.000
_cell.angle_alpha   90.00
_cell.angle_beta   90.00
_cell.angle_gamma   90.00
#
_symmetry.space_group_name_H-M   'P 1'
#
loop_
_entity.id
_entity.type
_entity.pdbx_description
1 polymer ?
#
loop_
_entity_poly.entity_id
_entity_poly.type
_entity_poly.pdbx_seq_one_letter_code
_entity_poly.pdbx_strand_id
1 'polypeptide(L)'
;MKAFGEVYKVLMSPRCLNCHPAGDIPLQGDDSHVHQMYPQRGPDGKGLYAMKCANCHQDENTPGLHMPPGNPKWHLPPANMKMVFEGKTAHELAKQLLNKKENGNKNMEDLIKHADDGLVLAGFNPADGLKKPPLTHAEFKKAWITWLTTGAYAPAK
;
A
#
# COMPACT_ATOMS: atom_id res chain seq x y z
N MET A 1 5.65 -0.62 22.16
CA MET A 1 4.69 -0.43 21.04
C MET A 1 4.73 -1.63 20.09
N LYS A 2 4.20 -2.78 20.51
CA LYS A 2 4.28 -4.04 19.73
C LYS A 2 3.37 -4.01 18.49
N ALA A 3 2.16 -3.48 18.63
CA ALA A 3 1.15 -3.46 17.57
C ALA A 3 1.60 -2.70 16.31
N PHE A 4 2.12 -1.47 16.45
CA PHE A 4 2.61 -0.74 15.27
C PHE A 4 3.82 -1.41 14.62
N GLY A 5 4.67 -2.11 15.38
CA GLY A 5 5.77 -2.88 14.79
C GLY A 5 5.29 -3.99 13.87
N GLU A 6 4.18 -4.64 14.19
CA GLU A 6 3.51 -5.65 13.33
C GLU A 6 2.91 -5.01 12.08
N VAL A 7 2.21 -3.87 12.24
CA VAL A 7 1.71 -3.05 11.12
C VAL A 7 2.85 -2.65 10.18
N TYR A 8 3.94 -2.11 10.74
CA TYR A 8 5.08 -1.62 9.98
C TYR A 8 5.71 -2.72 9.12
N LYS A 9 5.87 -3.94 9.66
CA LYS A 9 6.39 -5.09 8.88
C LYS A 9 5.54 -5.39 7.65
N VAL A 10 4.22 -5.27 7.76
CA VAL A 10 3.31 -5.47 6.61
C VAL A 10 3.44 -4.32 5.62
N LEU A 11 3.41 -3.07 6.09
CA LEU A 11 3.51 -1.90 5.21
C LEU A 11 4.84 -1.79 4.47
N MET A 12 5.92 -2.33 5.05
CA MET A 12 7.24 -2.43 4.40
C MET A 12 7.39 -3.65 3.49
N SER A 13 6.40 -4.55 3.44
CA SER A 13 6.44 -5.68 2.50
C SER A 13 6.23 -5.18 1.07
N PRO A 14 6.77 -5.89 0.04
CA PRO A 14 6.60 -5.50 -1.36
C PRO A 14 5.13 -5.33 -1.79
N ARG A 15 4.20 -6.01 -1.12
CA ARG A 15 2.76 -5.90 -1.43
C ARG A 15 2.18 -4.51 -1.17
N CYS A 16 2.72 -3.80 -0.19
CA CYS A 16 2.34 -2.43 0.13
C CYS A 16 3.34 -1.43 -0.46
N LEU A 17 4.63 -1.70 -0.30
CA LEU A 17 5.72 -0.81 -0.70
C LEU A 17 5.67 -0.47 -2.20
N ASN A 18 5.33 -1.45 -3.04
CA ASN A 18 5.28 -1.28 -4.50
C ASN A 18 4.25 -0.24 -4.96
N CYS A 19 3.19 -0.03 -4.17
CA CYS A 19 2.18 0.99 -4.43
C CYS A 19 2.49 2.34 -3.79
N HIS A 20 3.43 2.36 -2.84
CA HIS A 20 3.81 3.52 -2.03
C HIS A 20 5.31 3.90 -2.18
N PRO A 21 5.85 4.01 -3.41
CA PRO A 21 7.23 4.42 -3.63
C PRO A 21 7.43 5.91 -3.31
N ALA A 22 8.69 6.30 -3.14
CA ALA A 22 9.09 7.71 -3.05
C ALA A 22 8.93 8.45 -4.38
N GLY A 23 9.11 7.72 -5.50
CA GLY A 23 8.94 8.23 -6.86
C GLY A 23 7.50 8.20 -7.38
N ASP A 24 7.34 8.55 -8.66
CA ASP A 24 6.06 8.50 -9.36
C ASP A 24 5.83 7.20 -10.15
N ILE A 25 6.87 6.39 -10.30
CA ILE A 25 6.78 5.06 -10.92
C ILE A 25 6.61 4.02 -9.80
N PRO A 26 5.60 3.12 -9.87
CA PRO A 26 5.45 2.04 -8.91
C PRO A 26 6.65 1.09 -8.93
N LEU A 27 6.80 0.32 -7.86
CA LEU A 27 7.76 -0.77 -7.82
C LEU A 27 7.08 -2.09 -8.22
N GLN A 28 7.87 -3.11 -8.50
CA GLN A 28 7.42 -4.39 -9.02
C GLN A 28 8.24 -5.52 -8.40
N GLY A 29 7.64 -6.71 -8.33
CA GLY A 29 8.30 -7.90 -7.79
C GLY A 29 8.37 -7.94 -6.27
N ASP A 30 9.11 -8.91 -5.75
CA ASP A 30 9.37 -9.10 -4.33
C ASP A 30 10.66 -8.41 -3.85
N ASP A 31 11.47 -7.95 -4.80
CA ASP A 31 12.66 -7.13 -4.62
C ASP A 31 12.36 -5.62 -4.74
N SER A 32 11.11 -5.25 -5.05
CA SER A 32 10.65 -3.87 -5.15
C SER A 32 11.50 -3.02 -6.12
N HIS A 33 11.88 -3.57 -7.27
CA HIS A 33 12.55 -2.81 -8.33
C HIS A 33 11.55 -1.91 -9.07
N VAL A 34 12.03 -0.89 -9.78
CA VAL A 34 11.16 0.02 -10.56
C VAL A 34 10.39 -0.76 -11.64
N HIS A 35 9.07 -0.55 -11.72
CA HIS A 35 8.21 -1.23 -12.69
C HIS A 35 8.74 -1.09 -14.13
N GLN A 36 8.97 -2.20 -14.82
CA GLN A 36 9.78 -2.25 -16.05
C GLN A 36 9.17 -1.52 -17.26
N MET A 37 7.85 -1.27 -17.25
CA MET A 37 7.15 -0.48 -18.28
C MET A 37 7.15 1.03 -17.97
N TYR A 38 7.74 1.45 -16.85
CA TYR A 38 7.84 2.84 -16.41
C TYR A 38 6.49 3.63 -16.36
N PRO A 39 5.36 3.03 -15.88
CA PRO A 39 4.13 3.78 -15.69
C PRO A 39 4.31 4.87 -14.64
N GLN A 40 3.69 6.03 -14.88
CA GLN A 40 3.66 7.10 -13.89
C GLN A 40 2.27 7.23 -13.29
N ARG A 41 2.19 7.31 -11.96
CA ARG A 41 0.98 7.46 -11.14
C ARG A 41 -0.08 8.42 -11.71
N GLY A 42 0.33 9.62 -12.13
CA GLY A 42 -0.58 10.64 -12.63
C GLY A 42 -1.46 11.31 -11.54
N PRO A 43 -2.29 12.30 -11.91
CA PRO A 43 -3.06 13.11 -10.96
C PRO A 43 -4.08 12.32 -10.13
N ASP A 44 -4.63 11.24 -10.69
CA ASP A 44 -5.65 10.39 -10.07
C ASP A 44 -5.13 9.00 -9.66
N GLY A 45 -3.81 8.76 -9.81
CA GLY A 45 -3.20 7.46 -9.51
C GLY A 45 -3.41 6.38 -10.56
N LYS A 46 -4.00 6.71 -11.73
CA LYS A 46 -4.41 5.74 -12.76
C LYS A 46 -3.56 5.76 -14.04
N GLY A 47 -2.41 6.40 -14.01
CA GLY A 47 -1.53 6.51 -15.18
C GLY A 47 -1.58 7.89 -15.83
N LEU A 48 -0.58 8.20 -16.66
CA LEU A 48 -0.42 9.49 -17.32
C LEU A 48 -0.66 9.37 -18.83
N TYR A 49 -1.36 10.35 -19.42
CA TYR A 49 -1.68 10.41 -20.85
C TYR A 49 -2.26 9.08 -21.37
N ALA A 50 -1.65 8.49 -22.41
CA ALA A 50 -2.06 7.21 -22.98
C ALA A 50 -1.59 5.99 -22.17
N MET A 51 -0.64 6.14 -21.25
CA MET A 51 -0.10 5.06 -20.43
C MET A 51 -0.95 4.89 -19.17
N LYS A 52 -2.16 4.36 -19.36
CA LYS A 52 -3.13 4.08 -18.28
C LYS A 52 -2.92 2.69 -17.69
N CYS A 53 -3.03 2.58 -16.37
CA CYS A 53 -2.84 1.31 -15.66
C CYS A 53 -3.82 0.22 -16.16
N ALA A 54 -5.05 0.63 -16.47
CA ALA A 54 -6.12 -0.23 -16.98
C ALA A 54 -5.86 -0.83 -18.37
N ASN A 55 -4.83 -0.37 -19.09
CA ASN A 55 -4.43 -1.00 -20.36
C ASN A 55 -3.83 -2.40 -20.13
N CYS A 56 -3.36 -2.69 -18.91
CA CYS A 56 -2.75 -3.98 -18.57
C CYS A 56 -3.42 -4.64 -17.35
N HIS A 57 -3.69 -3.86 -16.29
CA HIS A 57 -4.32 -4.37 -15.08
C HIS A 57 -5.83 -4.51 -15.25
N GLN A 58 -6.36 -5.66 -14.84
CA GLN A 58 -7.78 -6.01 -14.96
C GLN A 58 -8.48 -5.97 -13.59
N ASP A 59 -9.76 -6.31 -13.57
CA ASP A 59 -10.56 -6.36 -12.34
C ASP A 59 -10.07 -7.45 -11.36
N GLU A 60 -9.45 -8.51 -11.88
CA GLU A 60 -8.91 -9.62 -11.10
C GLU A 60 -7.45 -9.91 -11.52
N ASN A 61 -6.71 -10.60 -10.65
CA ASN A 61 -5.35 -11.06 -10.99
C ASN A 61 -5.41 -11.85 -12.29
N THR A 62 -4.60 -11.47 -13.27
CA THR A 62 -4.49 -12.23 -14.51
C THR A 62 -3.81 -13.57 -14.21
N PRO A 63 -4.39 -14.73 -14.58
CA PRO A 63 -3.82 -16.04 -14.24
C PRO A 63 -2.44 -16.27 -14.88
N GLY A 64 -1.52 -16.86 -14.12
CA GLY A 64 -0.19 -17.26 -14.60
C GLY A 64 0.97 -16.48 -13.99
N LEU A 65 2.15 -17.09 -14.04
CA LEU A 65 3.38 -16.50 -13.49
C LEU A 65 3.73 -15.19 -14.19
N HIS A 66 4.13 -14.20 -13.40
CA HIS A 66 4.55 -12.86 -13.87
C HIS A 66 3.47 -12.04 -14.56
N MET A 67 2.20 -12.44 -14.45
CA MET A 67 1.08 -11.68 -15.00
C MET A 67 0.70 -10.49 -14.11
N PRO A 68 0.07 -9.44 -14.69
CA PRO A 68 -0.33 -8.27 -13.91
C PRO A 68 -1.31 -8.62 -12.78
N PRO A 69 -1.13 -8.04 -11.58
CA PRO A 69 -2.16 -8.08 -10.55
C PRO A 69 -3.41 -7.32 -11.00
N GLY A 70 -4.55 -7.57 -10.37
CA GLY A 70 -5.81 -6.91 -10.70
C GLY A 70 -6.65 -6.53 -9.50
N ASN A 71 -7.47 -5.50 -9.70
CA ASN A 71 -8.49 -5.02 -8.77
C ASN A 71 -9.46 -4.08 -9.52
N PRO A 72 -10.77 -4.09 -9.25
CA PRO A 72 -11.72 -3.19 -9.95
C PRO A 72 -11.45 -1.70 -9.69
N LYS A 73 -10.69 -1.40 -8.64
CA LYS A 73 -10.25 -0.04 -8.29
C LYS A 73 -8.73 0.10 -8.40
N TRP A 74 -8.08 -0.60 -9.34
CA TRP A 74 -6.62 -0.56 -9.48
C TRP A 74 -6.09 0.87 -9.67
N HIS A 75 -5.40 1.39 -8.66
CA HIS A 75 -4.74 2.69 -8.71
C HIS A 75 -3.65 2.78 -7.63
N LEU A 76 -2.71 3.69 -7.86
CA LEU A 76 -1.80 4.17 -6.83
C LEU A 76 -2.44 5.31 -6.02
N PRO A 77 -1.91 5.69 -4.85
CA PRO A 77 -2.21 7.02 -4.29
C PRO A 77 -1.94 8.11 -5.34
N PRO A 78 -2.72 9.20 -5.41
CA PRO A 78 -2.57 10.23 -6.45
C PRO A 78 -1.30 11.08 -6.27
N ALA A 79 -0.85 11.76 -7.33
CA ALA A 79 0.41 12.52 -7.31
C ALA A 79 0.47 13.65 -6.26
N ASN A 80 -0.67 14.22 -5.87
CA ASN A 80 -0.76 15.24 -4.83
C ASN A 80 -0.83 14.66 -3.39
N MET A 81 -0.92 13.34 -3.25
CA MET A 81 -0.99 12.60 -1.98
C MET A 81 -0.32 11.23 -2.14
N LYS A 82 0.99 11.21 -2.33
CA LYS A 82 1.74 10.00 -2.71
C LYS A 82 1.76 8.90 -1.64
N MET A 83 1.51 9.27 -0.38
CA MET A 83 1.54 8.35 0.79
C MET A 83 2.82 7.51 0.82
N VAL A 84 4.00 8.12 0.66
CA VAL A 84 5.27 7.40 0.52
C VAL A 84 5.54 6.51 1.74
N PHE A 85 5.85 5.23 1.51
CA PHE A 85 6.30 4.29 2.53
C PHE A 85 7.79 3.96 2.38
N GLU A 86 8.28 3.94 1.14
CA GLU A 86 9.68 3.68 0.81
C GLU A 86 10.63 4.60 1.59
N GLY A 87 11.62 3.98 2.23
CA GLY A 87 12.62 4.67 3.04
C GLY A 87 12.14 5.20 4.39
N LYS A 88 10.84 5.07 4.75
CA LYS A 88 10.34 5.56 6.04
C LYS A 88 10.66 4.62 7.18
N THR A 89 11.16 5.20 8.27
CA THR A 89 11.27 4.52 9.55
C THR A 89 9.88 4.25 10.15
N ALA A 90 9.81 3.36 11.14
CA ALA A 90 8.56 3.11 11.86
C ALA A 90 8.02 4.38 12.54
N HIS A 91 8.88 5.22 13.10
CA HIS A 91 8.47 6.49 13.71
C HIS A 91 7.80 7.43 12.68
N GLU A 92 8.45 7.62 11.53
CA GLU A 92 7.96 8.53 10.48
C GLU A 92 6.66 8.03 9.88
N LEU A 93 6.56 6.72 9.60
CA LEU A 93 5.37 6.16 9.00
C LEU A 93 4.17 6.22 9.95
N ALA A 94 4.36 5.94 11.25
CA ALA A 94 3.29 6.07 12.24
C ALA A 94 2.69 7.49 12.26
N LYS A 95 3.56 8.51 12.20
CA LYS A 95 3.13 9.91 12.16
C LYS A 95 2.42 10.27 10.86
N GLN A 96 2.96 9.83 9.73
CA GLN A 96 2.34 10.08 8.41
C GLN A 96 0.91 9.54 8.37
N LEU A 97 0.70 8.30 8.83
CA LEU A 97 -0.61 7.63 8.78
C LEU A 97 -1.69 8.35 9.59
N LEU A 98 -1.31 9.11 10.63
CA LEU A 98 -2.21 9.91 11.44
C LEU A 98 -2.39 11.36 10.94
N ASN A 99 -1.49 11.83 10.07
CA ASN A 99 -1.58 13.16 9.52
C ASN A 99 -2.62 13.21 8.40
N LYS A 100 -3.75 13.89 8.64
CA LYS A 100 -4.82 14.08 7.63
C LYS A 100 -4.34 14.68 6.31
N LYS A 101 -3.28 15.48 6.36
CA LYS A 101 -2.65 16.08 5.17
C LYS A 101 -1.80 15.09 4.36
N GLU A 102 -1.55 13.90 4.88
CA GLU A 102 -0.68 12.89 4.27
C GLU A 102 -1.33 11.49 4.16
N ASN A 103 -2.52 11.28 4.73
CA ASN A 103 -3.23 9.99 4.76
C ASN A 103 -4.52 9.97 3.90
N GLY A 104 -4.74 10.99 3.08
CA GLY A 104 -5.96 11.15 2.31
C GLY A 104 -7.15 11.62 3.15
N ASN A 105 -6.90 12.49 4.13
CA ASN A 105 -7.88 13.11 5.02
C ASN A 105 -8.70 12.12 5.88
N LYS A 106 -8.17 10.92 6.12
CA LYS A 106 -8.83 9.89 6.93
C LYS A 106 -8.75 10.25 8.42
N ASN A 107 -9.88 10.21 9.10
CA ASN A 107 -9.93 10.27 10.55
C ASN A 107 -9.68 8.88 11.18
N MET A 108 -9.73 8.76 12.51
CA MET A 108 -9.45 7.49 13.20
C MET A 108 -10.43 6.37 12.84
N GLU A 109 -11.72 6.69 12.72
CA GLU A 109 -12.76 5.74 12.33
C GLU A 109 -12.56 5.29 10.87
N ASP A 110 -12.23 6.23 9.97
CA ASP A 110 -11.92 5.93 8.58
C ASP A 110 -10.68 5.04 8.46
N LEU A 111 -9.65 5.29 9.27
CA LEU A 111 -8.44 4.47 9.31
C LEU A 111 -8.77 3.04 9.78
N ILE A 112 -9.62 2.87 10.80
CA ILE A 112 -10.05 1.54 11.25
C ILE A 112 -10.75 0.78 10.11
N LYS A 113 -11.68 1.43 9.40
CA LYS A 113 -12.38 0.85 8.25
C LYS A 113 -11.44 0.55 7.08
N HIS A 114 -10.44 1.41 6.86
CA HIS A 114 -9.50 1.32 5.75
C HIS A 114 -8.73 -0.01 5.70
N ALA A 115 -8.56 -0.70 6.83
CA ALA A 115 -7.95 -2.03 6.83
C ALA A 115 -8.70 -3.04 5.96
N ASP A 116 -9.99 -2.81 5.67
CA ASP A 116 -10.85 -3.67 4.86
C ASP A 116 -11.08 -3.12 3.43
N ASP A 117 -10.39 -2.05 3.02
CA ASP A 117 -10.52 -1.51 1.67
C ASP A 117 -10.05 -2.53 0.62
N GLY A 118 -10.70 -2.53 -0.55
CA GLY A 118 -10.45 -3.54 -1.59
C GLY A 118 -8.99 -3.63 -2.06
N LEU A 119 -8.27 -2.50 -2.16
CA LEU A 119 -6.84 -2.50 -2.50
C LEU A 119 -5.95 -3.00 -1.34
N VAL A 120 -6.35 -2.75 -0.09
CA VAL A 120 -5.64 -3.30 1.08
C VAL A 120 -5.79 -4.81 1.10
N LEU A 121 -7.01 -5.32 0.90
CA LEU A 121 -7.28 -6.76 0.79
C LEU A 121 -6.53 -7.40 -0.38
N ALA A 122 -6.43 -6.73 -1.53
CA ALA A 122 -5.66 -7.22 -2.67
C ALA A 122 -4.17 -7.44 -2.34
N GLY A 123 -3.59 -6.61 -1.45
CA GLY A 123 -2.22 -6.80 -0.96
C GLY A 123 -1.98 -8.15 -0.26
N PHE A 124 -3.02 -8.78 0.29
CA PHE A 124 -2.94 -10.10 0.93
C PHE A 124 -3.25 -11.27 -0.01
N ASN A 125 -3.75 -10.97 -1.22
CA ASN A 125 -4.07 -11.95 -2.27
C ASN A 125 -3.29 -11.62 -3.55
N PRO A 126 -1.96 -11.72 -3.54
CA PRO A 126 -1.14 -11.31 -4.66
C PRO A 126 -1.30 -12.25 -5.86
N ALA A 127 -0.92 -11.76 -7.05
CA ALA A 127 -0.86 -12.57 -8.28
C ALA A 127 0.10 -13.75 -8.16
N ASP A 128 -0.07 -14.74 -9.04
CA ASP A 128 0.64 -16.02 -9.00
C ASP A 128 2.16 -15.85 -8.94
N GLY A 129 2.79 -16.57 -8.01
CA GLY A 129 4.25 -16.59 -7.82
C GLY A 129 4.81 -15.48 -6.92
N LEU A 130 4.01 -14.51 -6.49
CA LEU A 130 4.45 -13.45 -5.57
C LEU A 130 4.27 -13.84 -4.09
N LYS A 131 5.19 -13.39 -3.23
CA LYS A 131 5.11 -13.64 -1.79
C LYS A 131 3.99 -12.84 -1.14
N LYS A 132 3.28 -13.49 -0.21
CA LYS A 132 2.32 -12.85 0.70
C LYS A 132 3.03 -11.95 1.73
N PRO A 133 2.32 -10.98 2.34
CA PRO A 133 2.85 -10.21 3.46
C PRO A 133 3.26 -11.12 4.64
N PRO A 134 4.10 -10.64 5.57
CA PRO A 134 4.59 -11.43 6.70
C PRO A 134 3.52 -11.81 7.73
N LEU A 135 2.33 -11.20 7.64
CA LEU A 135 1.16 -11.50 8.48
C LEU A 135 -0.06 -11.73 7.59
N THR A 136 -1.03 -12.47 8.10
CA THR A 136 -2.35 -12.55 7.48
C THR A 136 -3.10 -11.21 7.60
N HIS A 137 -4.12 -11.01 6.76
CA HIS A 137 -4.98 -9.82 6.85
C HIS A 137 -5.63 -9.68 8.23
N ALA A 138 -6.09 -10.78 8.82
CA ALA A 138 -6.73 -10.78 10.14
C ALA A 138 -5.75 -10.35 11.25
N GLU A 139 -4.51 -10.83 11.22
CA GLU A 139 -3.45 -10.44 12.16
C GLU A 139 -3.07 -8.97 11.97
N PHE A 140 -2.88 -8.53 10.72
CA PHE A 140 -2.63 -7.14 10.38
C PHE A 140 -3.74 -6.22 10.89
N LYS A 141 -5.00 -6.53 10.60
CA LYS A 141 -6.16 -5.76 11.03
C LYS A 141 -6.25 -5.69 12.55
N LYS A 142 -6.00 -6.81 13.25
CA LYS A 142 -5.95 -6.82 14.71
C LYS A 142 -4.87 -5.88 15.24
N ALA A 143 -3.65 -5.94 14.70
CA ALA A 143 -2.55 -5.06 15.10
C ALA A 143 -2.85 -3.59 14.78
N TRP A 144 -3.42 -3.32 13.61
CA TRP A 144 -3.84 -1.99 13.15
C TRP A 144 -4.86 -1.36 14.10
N ILE A 145 -5.96 -2.06 14.38
CA ILE A 145 -7.00 -1.59 15.31
C ILE A 145 -6.43 -1.41 16.72
N THR A 146 -5.64 -2.37 17.20
CA THR A 146 -5.00 -2.27 18.53
C THR A 146 -4.15 -1.02 18.63
N TRP A 147 -3.35 -0.72 17.61
CA TRP A 147 -2.52 0.49 17.59
C TRP A 147 -3.38 1.77 17.61
N LEU A 148 -4.38 1.86 16.74
CA LEU A 148 -5.25 3.03 16.62
C LEU A 148 -6.06 3.32 17.89
N THR A 149 -6.58 2.28 18.56
CA THR A 149 -7.41 2.44 19.76
C THR A 149 -6.62 2.62 21.06
N THR A 150 -5.32 2.34 21.06
CA THR A 150 -4.43 2.54 22.22
C THR A 150 -3.62 3.83 22.13
N GLY A 151 -4.13 4.82 21.40
CA GLY A 151 -3.55 6.17 21.30
C GLY A 151 -2.65 6.39 20.07
N ALA A 152 -2.47 5.37 19.23
CA ALA A 152 -1.72 5.46 17.97
C ALA A 152 -0.29 6.02 18.12
N TYR A 153 0.38 5.70 19.22
CA TYR A 153 1.73 6.22 19.49
C TYR A 153 2.73 5.81 18.40
N ALA A 154 3.58 6.77 18.02
CA ALA A 154 4.73 6.52 17.15
C ALA A 154 5.90 5.96 17.97
N PRO A 155 6.58 4.89 17.50
CA PRO A 155 7.80 4.35 18.15
C PRO A 155 8.86 5.43 18.42
N ALA A 156 9.82 5.19 19.32
CA ALA A 156 10.95 6.11 19.45
C ALA A 156 11.74 6.21 18.13
N LYS A 157 12.41 7.34 17.91
CA LYS A 157 13.27 7.57 16.74
C LYS A 157 14.50 6.68 16.76
#